data_AF-A0A958QCS8-F1
#
_entry.id   AF-A0A958QCS8-F1
#
_cell.length_a   1.000
_cell.length_b   1.000
_cell.length_c   1.000
_cell.angle_alpha   90.00
_cell.angle_beta   90.00
_cell.angle_gamma   90.00
#
_symmetry.space_group_name_H-M   'P 1'
#
loop_
_entity.id
_entity.type
_entity.pdbx_description
1 polymer ?
#
loop_
_entity_poly.entity_id
_entity_poly.type
_entity_poly.pdbx_seq_one_letter_code
_entity_poly.pdbx_strand_id
1 'polypeptide(L)'
;MRASVVLSFCLISTTTMAGGRLVGNGGDIVVCENSKNEVERIEVLDHYEAKTLRGQTVNLGDSNVSVREKIDIATQRMARLAPEHAQRYENWAEDFLTEAQFLDDVDLVDIPDSQHSILPKNCRIQQIINQASVLLPRQKRYTIDNYWWQQLNNTQKAGLILHEVVYRDTLSQGQENSLSARWLSSLMASENLETMPLREFVGLMQQLEFTALQIQNVLVDLNPRPDAAIEFYNDDFLKTGPVVKGSLYHHPSFFDPLVLRHKVTFHDNGHLAITILEKPATFRWSGLSIKLAPQRVEFHPNQSVKLAVINSPIQVQLQQWELNLAGHLQFYESGNLHLARINLTHWHSPYGLIRITHHLQLYPNGEPKSFQLVDDTSLPTETGSFLVFKGGQIIQLNDAGKVIIDPR
;
A
#
# COMPACT_ATOMS: atom_id res chain seq x y z
N MET A 1 30.87 -10.33 -62.35
CA MET A 1 31.20 -10.82 -60.99
C MET A 1 29.95 -10.70 -60.14
N ARG A 2 29.34 -11.81 -59.72
CA ARG A 2 28.18 -11.84 -58.83
C ARG A 2 28.67 -12.24 -57.44
N ALA A 3 28.56 -11.34 -56.47
CA ALA A 3 28.90 -11.60 -55.08
C ALA A 3 27.70 -12.26 -54.40
N SER A 4 27.85 -13.53 -54.00
CA SER A 4 26.87 -14.24 -53.19
C SER A 4 27.12 -13.89 -51.72
N VAL A 5 26.15 -13.21 -51.09
CA VAL A 5 26.10 -13.01 -49.63
C VAL A 5 25.48 -14.25 -49.01
N VAL A 6 26.27 -15.02 -48.28
CA VAL A 6 25.78 -16.16 -47.48
C VAL A 6 25.29 -15.61 -46.14
N LEU A 7 23.98 -15.53 -45.97
CA LEU A 7 23.33 -15.16 -44.72
C LEU A 7 23.32 -16.39 -43.79
N SER A 8 24.29 -16.45 -42.88
CA SER A 8 24.39 -17.52 -41.89
C SER A 8 23.37 -17.26 -40.77
N PHE A 9 22.28 -18.03 -40.78
CA PHE A 9 21.23 -17.98 -39.76
C PHE A 9 21.71 -18.74 -38.51
N CYS A 10 22.29 -18.04 -37.54
CA CYS A 10 22.56 -18.59 -36.21
C CYS A 10 21.23 -18.85 -35.49
N LEU A 11 20.73 -20.08 -35.59
CA LEU A 11 19.69 -20.61 -34.71
C LEU A 11 20.28 -20.72 -33.30
N ILE A 12 20.07 -19.69 -32.48
CA ILE A 12 20.29 -19.76 -31.04
C ILE A 12 19.15 -20.62 -30.50
N SER A 13 19.41 -21.92 -30.39
CA SER A 13 18.56 -22.86 -29.66
C SER A 13 18.55 -22.43 -28.19
N THR A 14 17.60 -21.59 -27.81
CA THR A 14 17.28 -21.39 -26.41
C THR A 14 16.74 -22.71 -25.89
N THR A 15 17.52 -23.41 -25.09
CA THR A 15 17.02 -24.52 -24.27
C THR A 15 16.01 -23.92 -23.30
N THR A 16 14.73 -23.93 -23.67
CA THR A 16 13.64 -23.76 -22.71
C THR A 16 13.73 -24.95 -21.76
N MET A 17 14.38 -24.76 -20.60
CA MET A 17 14.28 -25.71 -19.50
C MET A 17 12.83 -25.68 -19.01
N ALA A 18 12.00 -26.53 -19.62
CA ALA A 18 10.70 -26.94 -19.09
C ALA A 18 10.94 -27.93 -17.93
N GLY A 19 11.69 -27.51 -16.92
CA GLY A 19 11.63 -28.15 -15.62
C GLY A 19 10.35 -27.65 -14.96
N GLY A 20 9.39 -28.54 -14.72
CA GLY A 20 8.36 -28.31 -13.69
C GLY A 20 9.10 -28.07 -12.38
N ARG A 21 9.41 -26.80 -12.14
CA ARG A 21 10.45 -26.34 -11.23
C ARG A 21 9.94 -26.61 -9.82
N LEU A 22 10.49 -27.63 -9.14
CA LEU A 22 10.53 -27.65 -7.68
C LEU A 22 11.24 -26.34 -7.30
N VAL A 23 10.48 -25.36 -6.82
CA VAL A 23 11.01 -24.09 -6.35
C VAL A 23 10.86 -24.09 -4.84
N GLY A 24 11.99 -24.25 -4.15
CA GLY A 24 12.18 -23.89 -2.75
C GLY A 24 12.30 -25.04 -1.76
N ASN A 25 13.24 -24.93 -0.81
CA ASN A 25 13.15 -25.64 0.47
C ASN A 25 11.87 -25.22 1.17
N GLY A 26 11.09 -26.16 1.67
CA GLY A 26 10.13 -25.80 2.70
C GLY A 26 10.82 -25.77 4.06
N GLY A 27 10.05 -26.02 5.11
CA GLY A 27 10.48 -25.88 6.48
C GLY A 27 11.51 -26.91 6.92
N ASP A 28 12.48 -26.41 7.67
CA ASP A 28 13.58 -27.18 8.26
C ASP A 28 13.45 -27.26 9.79
N ILE A 29 13.95 -28.35 10.35
CA ILE A 29 14.14 -28.53 11.78
C ILE A 29 15.61 -28.84 12.08
N VAL A 30 16.07 -28.36 13.24
CA VAL A 30 17.32 -28.77 13.86
C VAL A 30 17.03 -29.97 14.75
N VAL A 31 17.60 -31.11 14.39
CA VAL A 31 17.52 -32.36 15.16
C VAL A 31 18.86 -32.54 15.87
N CYS A 32 18.84 -32.58 17.20
CA CYS A 32 20.01 -32.87 18.02
C CYS A 32 19.87 -34.24 18.66
N GLU A 33 20.93 -35.04 18.54
CA GLU A 33 20.97 -36.41 19.02
C GLU A 33 21.97 -36.54 20.17
N ASN A 34 21.64 -37.41 21.13
CA ASN A 34 22.55 -37.72 22.24
C ASN A 34 23.67 -38.68 21.78
N SER A 35 24.58 -39.06 22.69
CA SER A 35 25.69 -39.98 22.38
C SER A 35 25.27 -41.40 21.97
N LYS A 36 23.99 -41.75 22.09
CA LYS A 36 23.40 -43.02 21.64
C LYS A 36 22.64 -42.89 20.31
N ASN A 37 22.74 -41.74 19.64
CA ASN A 37 21.97 -41.38 18.44
C ASN A 37 20.44 -41.36 18.68
N GLU A 38 20.00 -41.10 19.92
CA GLU A 38 18.58 -40.89 20.22
C GLU A 38 18.29 -39.38 20.14
N VAL A 39 17.14 -39.02 19.55
CA VAL A 39 16.73 -37.63 19.43
C VAL A 39 16.48 -37.01 20.81
N GLU A 40 17.29 -36.03 21.17
CA GLU A 40 17.21 -35.31 22.44
C GLU A 40 16.40 -34.02 22.31
N ARG A 41 16.56 -33.32 21.17
CA ARG A 41 15.94 -32.02 20.94
C ARG A 41 15.58 -31.83 19.47
N ILE A 42 14.37 -31.32 19.24
CA ILE A 42 13.90 -30.88 17.92
C ILE A 42 13.40 -29.45 18.04
N GLU A 43 13.85 -28.59 17.13
CA GLU A 43 13.48 -27.18 17.07
C GLU A 43 13.39 -26.73 15.62
N VAL A 44 12.40 -25.91 15.25
CA VAL A 44 12.32 -25.28 13.93
C VAL A 44 13.56 -24.42 13.69
N LEU A 45 14.15 -24.51 12.51
CA LEU A 45 15.38 -23.79 12.17
C LEU A 45 15.25 -22.29 12.42
N ASP A 46 14.12 -21.70 12.05
CA ASP A 46 13.79 -20.28 12.24
C ASP A 46 13.88 -19.86 13.71
N HIS A 47 13.34 -20.68 14.62
CA HIS A 47 13.37 -20.45 16.06
C HIS A 47 14.79 -20.60 16.62
N TYR A 48 15.52 -21.62 16.16
CA TYR A 48 16.90 -21.84 16.53
C TYR A 48 17.80 -20.65 16.11
N GLU A 49 17.65 -20.17 14.87
CA GLU A 49 18.39 -19.02 14.35
C GLU A 49 18.02 -17.74 15.10
N ALA A 50 16.74 -17.52 15.41
CA ALA A 50 16.30 -16.37 16.18
C ALA A 50 16.97 -16.32 17.56
N LYS A 51 16.94 -17.44 18.27
CA LYS A 51 17.57 -17.57 19.58
C LYS A 51 19.09 -17.41 19.50
N THR A 52 19.73 -18.11 18.58
CA THR A 52 21.20 -18.28 18.57
C THR A 52 21.91 -17.12 17.88
N LEU A 53 21.36 -16.63 16.77
CA LEU A 53 22.01 -15.60 15.95
C LEU A 53 21.49 -14.20 16.27
N ARG A 54 20.23 -14.07 16.71
CA ARG A 54 19.56 -12.77 16.89
C ARG A 54 19.26 -12.45 18.36
N GLY A 55 19.50 -13.38 19.29
CA GLY A 55 19.17 -13.20 20.71
C GLY A 55 17.68 -13.02 20.97
N GLN A 56 16.84 -13.50 20.06
CA GLN A 56 15.40 -13.28 20.04
C GLN A 56 14.67 -14.47 20.65
N THR A 57 13.74 -14.19 21.57
CA THR A 57 12.92 -15.22 22.21
C THR A 57 11.63 -15.41 21.43
N VAL A 58 11.34 -16.66 21.07
CA VAL A 58 10.06 -17.09 20.53
C VAL A 58 9.07 -17.26 21.68
N ASN A 59 7.95 -16.55 21.60
CA ASN A 59 6.83 -16.69 22.52
C ASN A 59 5.51 -16.73 21.74
N LEU A 60 4.97 -17.93 21.54
CA LEU A 60 3.64 -18.15 20.96
C LEU A 60 2.63 -18.56 22.04
N GLY A 61 2.78 -18.05 23.26
CA GLY A 61 1.96 -18.44 24.41
C GLY A 61 2.28 -19.83 24.97
N ASP A 62 1.48 -20.26 25.94
CA ASP A 62 1.70 -21.47 26.74
C ASP A 62 1.73 -22.76 25.90
N SER A 63 2.31 -23.82 26.47
CA SER A 63 2.52 -25.09 25.78
C SER A 63 1.24 -25.84 25.41
N ASN A 64 0.14 -25.58 26.12
CA ASN A 64 -1.19 -26.18 25.89
C ASN A 64 -2.02 -25.45 24.81
N VAL A 65 -1.59 -24.27 24.37
CA VAL A 65 -2.25 -23.51 23.30
C VAL A 65 -2.20 -24.30 22.00
N SER A 66 -3.31 -24.34 21.26
CA SER A 66 -3.41 -25.07 20.00
C SER A 66 -2.54 -24.45 18.90
N VAL A 67 -2.19 -25.22 17.88
CA VAL A 67 -1.40 -24.72 16.74
C VAL A 67 -2.05 -23.49 16.09
N ARG A 68 -3.38 -23.49 15.95
CA ARG A 68 -4.11 -22.37 15.34
C ARG A 68 -4.02 -21.10 16.18
N GLU A 69 -4.32 -21.18 17.47
CA GLU A 69 -4.24 -20.04 18.38
C GLU A 69 -2.81 -19.46 18.45
N LYS A 70 -1.78 -20.30 18.32
CA LYS A 70 -0.39 -19.85 18.23
C LYS A 70 -0.12 -19.04 16.96
N ILE A 71 -0.67 -19.45 15.83
CA ILE A 71 -0.60 -18.70 14.58
C ILE A 71 -1.35 -17.38 14.72
N ASP A 72 -2.51 -17.37 15.38
CA ASP A 72 -3.30 -16.16 15.63
C ASP A 72 -2.51 -15.14 16.46
N ILE A 73 -1.80 -15.59 17.50
CA ILE A 73 -0.89 -14.72 18.28
C ILE A 73 0.14 -14.07 17.34
N ALA A 74 0.78 -14.86 16.48
CA ALA A 74 1.81 -14.36 15.57
C ALA A 74 1.27 -13.37 14.52
N THR A 75 0.12 -13.66 13.90
CA THR A 75 -0.48 -12.80 12.89
C THR A 75 -1.08 -11.53 13.50
N GLN A 76 -1.63 -11.59 14.71
CA GLN A 76 -2.12 -10.40 15.43
C GLN A 76 -1.01 -9.39 15.72
N ARG A 77 0.19 -9.85 16.08
CA ARG A 77 1.36 -8.98 16.24
C ARG A 77 1.71 -8.24 14.95
N MET A 78 1.68 -8.97 13.83
CA MET A 78 1.94 -8.41 12.51
C MET A 78 0.85 -7.43 12.06
N ALA A 79 -0.41 -7.66 12.43
CA ALA A 79 -1.56 -6.91 11.94
C ALA A 79 -1.50 -5.41 12.26
N ARG A 80 -0.82 -5.02 13.34
CA ARG A 80 -0.58 -3.60 13.69
C ARG A 80 0.24 -2.86 12.64
N LEU A 81 1.21 -3.55 12.04
CA LEU A 81 2.21 -2.98 11.14
C LEU A 81 1.94 -3.31 9.67
N ALA A 82 1.31 -4.46 9.41
CA ALA A 82 1.08 -5.02 8.08
C ALA A 82 -0.24 -5.83 8.03
N PRO A 83 -1.41 -5.18 8.19
CA PRO A 83 -2.71 -5.86 8.33
C PRO A 83 -3.04 -6.78 7.15
N GLU A 84 -2.76 -6.36 5.92
CA GLU A 84 -3.01 -7.20 4.73
C GLU A 84 -2.13 -8.46 4.67
N HIS A 85 -0.87 -8.39 5.10
CA HIS A 85 -0.01 -9.57 5.17
C HIS A 85 -0.48 -10.50 6.29
N ALA A 86 -0.80 -9.95 7.47
CA ALA A 86 -1.33 -10.73 8.59
C ALA A 86 -2.58 -11.52 8.20
N GLN A 87 -3.57 -10.87 7.56
CA GLN A 87 -4.78 -11.53 7.09
C GLN A 87 -4.50 -12.59 6.01
N ARG A 88 -3.58 -12.30 5.08
CA ARG A 88 -3.19 -13.24 4.03
C ARG A 88 -2.55 -14.50 4.62
N TYR A 89 -1.63 -14.32 5.57
CA TYR A 89 -0.91 -15.42 6.23
C TYR A 89 -1.85 -16.23 7.09
N GLU A 90 -2.79 -15.58 7.77
CA GLU A 90 -3.85 -16.24 8.52
C GLU A 90 -4.69 -17.15 7.62
N ASN A 91 -5.20 -16.63 6.49
CA ASN A 91 -6.00 -17.42 5.56
C ASN A 91 -5.20 -18.61 4.98
N TRP A 92 -3.94 -18.39 4.59
CA TRP A 92 -3.10 -19.47 4.07
C TRP A 92 -2.77 -20.52 5.15
N ALA A 93 -2.66 -20.11 6.41
CA ALA A 93 -2.44 -21.03 7.51
C ALA A 93 -3.68 -21.89 7.80
N GLU A 94 -4.89 -21.34 7.65
CA GLU A 94 -6.14 -22.11 7.74
C GLU A 94 -6.22 -23.20 6.66
N ASP A 95 -5.81 -22.86 5.43
CA ASP A 95 -5.82 -23.78 4.30
C ASP A 95 -4.67 -24.81 4.34
N PHE A 96 -3.61 -24.55 5.12
CA PHE A 96 -2.35 -25.29 5.11
C PHE A 96 -2.52 -26.81 5.13
N LEU A 97 -3.25 -27.34 6.13
CA LEU A 97 -3.44 -28.79 6.28
C LEU A 97 -4.25 -29.39 5.13
N THR A 98 -5.15 -28.63 4.53
CA THR A 98 -5.92 -29.08 3.36
C THR A 98 -5.08 -29.06 2.09
N GLU A 99 -4.11 -28.15 2.00
CA GLU A 99 -3.13 -28.08 0.91
C GLU A 99 -1.95 -29.05 1.10
N ALA A 100 -1.86 -29.74 2.24
CA ALA A 100 -0.80 -30.67 2.58
C ALA A 100 -1.09 -32.13 2.22
N GLN A 101 -0.04 -32.90 1.99
CA GLN A 101 0.01 -34.36 2.06
C GLN A 101 1.08 -34.79 3.05
N PHE A 102 0.75 -35.78 3.88
CA PHE A 102 1.67 -36.42 4.80
C PHE A 102 2.14 -37.72 4.17
N LEU A 103 3.45 -37.96 4.20
CA LEU A 103 4.06 -39.19 3.74
C LEU A 103 4.79 -39.86 4.89
N ASP A 104 4.59 -41.17 5.01
CA ASP A 104 5.32 -42.03 5.94
C ASP A 104 6.53 -42.64 5.22
N ASP A 105 7.59 -42.95 5.97
CA ASP A 105 8.79 -43.64 5.48
C ASP A 105 9.46 -42.99 4.25
N VAL A 106 9.55 -41.65 4.24
CA VAL A 106 10.24 -40.88 3.21
C VAL A 106 11.36 -40.03 3.81
N ASP A 107 12.44 -39.86 3.05
CA ASP A 107 13.40 -38.78 3.29
C ASP A 107 13.12 -37.66 2.29
N LEU A 108 12.71 -36.50 2.78
CA LEU A 108 12.63 -35.32 1.93
C LEU A 108 14.05 -34.86 1.58
N VAL A 109 14.33 -34.75 0.28
CA VAL A 109 15.63 -34.31 -0.23
C VAL A 109 15.85 -32.85 0.19
N ASP A 110 16.91 -32.62 0.97
CA ASP A 110 17.40 -31.28 1.31
C ASP A 110 17.71 -30.51 0.03
N ILE A 111 17.09 -29.35 -0.13
CA ILE A 111 17.42 -28.44 -1.22
C ILE A 111 18.53 -27.51 -0.68
N PRO A 112 19.64 -27.29 -1.38
CA PRO A 112 20.70 -26.44 -0.84
C PRO A 112 20.38 -24.94 -1.02
N ASP A 113 19.33 -24.42 -0.35
CA ASP A 113 18.99 -22.97 -0.32
C ASP A 113 19.04 -22.36 1.08
N SER A 114 19.22 -23.18 2.12
CA SER A 114 19.10 -22.71 3.50
C SER A 114 20.26 -21.80 3.95
N GLN A 115 21.43 -21.82 3.30
CA GLN A 115 22.60 -20.97 3.63
C GLN A 115 22.94 -20.88 5.13
N HIS A 116 22.68 -21.95 5.90
CA HIS A 116 22.89 -21.94 7.34
C HIS A 116 24.39 -21.95 7.69
N SER A 117 24.79 -21.18 8.70
CA SER A 117 26.23 -20.99 9.02
C SER A 117 26.68 -21.64 10.33
N ILE A 118 25.75 -21.94 11.25
CA ILE A 118 26.09 -22.39 12.61
C ILE A 118 25.05 -23.41 13.09
N LEU A 119 25.51 -24.57 13.56
CA LEU A 119 24.71 -25.58 14.26
C LEU A 119 25.43 -26.01 15.54
N PRO A 120 24.71 -26.43 16.60
CA PRO A 120 25.34 -27.00 17.78
C PRO A 120 26.00 -28.34 17.44
N LYS A 121 26.94 -28.77 18.28
CA LYS A 121 27.54 -30.11 18.14
C LYS A 121 26.46 -31.18 18.25
N ASN A 122 26.59 -32.23 17.44
CA ASN A 122 25.66 -33.36 17.36
C ASN A 122 24.24 -32.99 16.92
N CYS A 123 24.11 -31.90 16.16
CA CYS A 123 22.85 -31.54 15.52
C CYS A 123 23.00 -31.55 14.01
N ARG A 124 21.90 -31.84 13.31
CA ARG A 124 21.78 -31.75 11.86
C ARG A 124 20.51 -30.99 11.48
N ILE A 125 20.53 -30.37 10.31
CA ILE A 125 19.31 -29.88 9.70
C ILE A 125 18.62 -31.04 9.00
N GLN A 126 17.29 -31.07 9.13
CA GLN A 126 16.42 -32.03 8.51
C GLN A 126 15.27 -31.28 7.86
N GLN A 127 15.14 -31.43 6.54
CA GLN A 127 13.97 -30.97 5.80
C GLN A 127 12.75 -31.79 6.25
N ILE A 128 11.68 -31.10 6.63
CA ILE A 128 10.42 -31.71 7.07
C ILE A 128 9.24 -31.34 6.18
N ILE A 129 9.30 -30.21 5.46
CA ILE A 129 8.26 -29.79 4.52
C ILE A 129 8.92 -29.43 3.19
N ASN A 130 8.34 -29.88 2.08
CA ASN A 130 8.65 -29.35 0.74
C ASN A 130 7.48 -28.53 0.24
N GLN A 131 7.73 -27.28 -0.17
CA GLN A 131 6.74 -26.43 -0.82
C GLN A 131 6.84 -26.51 -2.34
N ALA A 132 5.72 -26.72 -3.03
CA ALA A 132 5.66 -26.74 -4.48
C ALA A 132 4.64 -25.75 -5.04
N SER A 133 4.92 -25.21 -6.24
CA SER A 133 3.90 -24.51 -7.01
C SER A 133 2.85 -25.50 -7.50
N VAL A 134 1.57 -25.20 -7.25
CA VAL A 134 0.44 -26.03 -7.70
C VAL A 134 0.21 -25.77 -9.20
N LEU A 135 0.63 -26.71 -10.04
CA LEU A 135 0.50 -26.61 -11.50
C LEU A 135 -0.67 -27.43 -12.05
N LEU A 136 -1.08 -28.47 -11.32
CA LEU A 136 -2.13 -29.39 -11.73
C LEU A 136 -3.27 -29.44 -10.70
N PRO A 137 -4.52 -29.67 -11.14
CA PRO A 137 -5.62 -29.94 -10.21
C PRO A 137 -5.28 -31.10 -9.27
N ARG A 138 -5.63 -30.95 -7.97
CA ARG A 138 -5.37 -31.93 -6.88
C ARG A 138 -3.92 -32.09 -6.46
N GLN A 139 -2.95 -31.46 -7.11
CA GLN A 139 -1.59 -31.40 -6.59
C GLN A 139 -1.58 -30.67 -5.24
N LYS A 140 -1.00 -31.29 -4.23
CA LYS A 140 -0.81 -30.68 -2.91
C LYS A 140 0.37 -29.71 -2.96
N ARG A 141 0.24 -28.60 -2.24
CA ARG A 141 1.29 -27.58 -2.14
C ARG A 141 2.41 -28.06 -1.22
N TYR A 142 2.04 -28.68 -0.11
CA TYR A 142 2.97 -29.09 0.94
C TYR A 142 3.10 -30.61 0.96
N THR A 143 4.33 -31.10 0.92
CA THR A 143 4.64 -32.50 1.24
C THR A 143 5.37 -32.54 2.56
N ILE A 144 4.82 -33.26 3.53
CA ILE A 144 5.28 -33.24 4.92
C ILE A 144 5.75 -34.65 5.30
N ASP A 145 6.95 -34.74 5.86
CA ASP A 145 7.42 -35.94 6.52
C ASP A 145 6.60 -36.17 7.81
N ASN A 146 5.78 -37.21 7.80
CA ASN A 146 4.87 -37.47 8.92
C ASN A 146 5.63 -37.92 10.18
N TYR A 147 6.75 -38.65 10.03
CA TYR A 147 7.53 -39.11 11.18
C TYR A 147 8.03 -37.91 11.99
N TRP A 148 8.71 -36.96 11.35
CA TRP A 148 9.20 -35.78 12.06
C TRP A 148 8.06 -34.89 12.55
N TRP A 149 6.97 -34.76 11.78
CA TRP A 149 5.83 -33.91 12.16
C TRP A 149 5.17 -34.37 13.46
N GLN A 150 5.02 -35.68 13.68
CA GLN A 150 4.42 -36.19 14.91
C GLN A 150 5.28 -35.93 16.15
N GLN A 151 6.61 -35.77 15.98
CA GLN A 151 7.52 -35.46 17.09
C GLN A 151 7.48 -33.98 17.50
N LEU A 152 6.86 -33.12 16.70
CA LEU A 152 6.78 -31.69 16.97
C LEU A 152 5.67 -31.33 17.96
N ASN A 153 6.02 -30.48 18.92
CA ASN A 153 5.03 -29.81 19.76
C ASN A 153 4.27 -28.71 18.99
N ASN A 154 3.21 -28.16 19.58
CA ASN A 154 2.37 -27.16 18.92
C ASN A 154 3.13 -25.88 18.53
N THR A 155 4.11 -25.44 19.32
CA THR A 155 4.93 -24.27 19.00
C THR A 155 5.78 -24.52 17.75
N GLN A 156 6.39 -25.69 17.63
CA GLN A 156 7.18 -26.04 16.45
C GLN A 156 6.29 -26.21 15.20
N LYS A 157 5.13 -26.85 15.34
CA LYS A 157 4.15 -26.96 14.23
C LYS A 157 3.69 -25.58 13.76
N ALA A 158 3.37 -24.67 14.67
CA ALA A 158 2.99 -23.30 14.33
C ALA A 158 4.13 -22.55 13.63
N GLY A 159 5.37 -22.68 14.13
CA GLY A 159 6.56 -22.09 13.51
C GLY A 159 6.76 -22.54 12.06
N LEU A 160 6.61 -23.83 11.77
CA LEU A 160 6.68 -24.35 10.41
C LEU A 160 5.56 -23.82 9.52
N ILE A 161 4.32 -23.78 10.00
CA ILE A 161 3.22 -23.24 9.19
C ILE A 161 3.46 -21.76 8.88
N LEU A 162 3.93 -20.98 9.86
CA LEU A 162 4.30 -19.58 9.67
C LEU A 162 5.43 -19.43 8.64
N HIS A 163 6.47 -20.27 8.71
CA HIS A 163 7.52 -20.32 7.72
C HIS A 163 6.95 -20.49 6.31
N GLU A 164 6.12 -21.51 6.11
CA GLU A 164 5.57 -21.86 4.80
C GLU A 164 4.70 -20.74 4.22
N VAL A 165 3.83 -20.12 5.02
CA VAL A 165 2.95 -19.05 4.51
C VAL A 165 3.74 -17.78 4.20
N VAL A 166 4.78 -17.45 4.97
CA VAL A 166 5.68 -16.33 4.66
C VAL A 166 6.51 -16.66 3.42
N TYR A 167 7.03 -17.88 3.32
CA TYR A 167 7.86 -18.29 2.19
C TYR A 167 7.09 -18.31 0.88
N ARG A 168 5.83 -18.74 0.91
CA ARG A 168 4.90 -18.57 -0.22
C ARG A 168 4.80 -17.11 -0.68
N ASP A 169 4.81 -16.16 0.26
CA ASP A 169 4.76 -14.74 -0.06
C ASP A 169 6.06 -14.24 -0.69
N THR A 170 7.22 -14.58 -0.11
CA THR A 170 8.52 -14.15 -0.61
C THR A 170 8.81 -14.73 -1.99
N LEU A 171 8.44 -16.00 -2.25
CA LEU A 171 8.51 -16.61 -3.58
C LEU A 171 7.64 -15.86 -4.60
N SER A 172 6.45 -15.41 -4.20
CA SER A 172 5.56 -14.64 -5.09
C SER A 172 6.15 -13.27 -5.50
N GLN A 173 7.11 -12.79 -4.70
CA GLN A 173 7.87 -11.57 -4.94
C GLN A 173 9.20 -11.81 -5.67
N GLY A 174 9.47 -13.07 -6.07
CA GLY A 174 10.63 -13.43 -6.88
C GLY A 174 11.89 -13.79 -6.08
N GLN A 175 11.79 -13.95 -4.76
CA GLN A 175 12.91 -14.45 -3.95
C GLN A 175 13.17 -15.93 -4.25
N GLU A 176 14.42 -16.36 -4.14
CA GLU A 176 14.85 -17.73 -4.52
C GLU A 176 15.23 -18.61 -3.33
N ASN A 177 15.29 -18.07 -2.11
CA ASN A 177 15.69 -18.78 -0.90
C ASN A 177 14.79 -18.41 0.29
N SER A 178 14.90 -19.19 1.38
CA SER A 178 14.04 -19.05 2.56
C SER A 178 14.53 -18.05 3.62
N LEU A 179 15.64 -17.32 3.40
CA LEU A 179 16.25 -16.46 4.44
C LEU A 179 15.27 -15.42 5.00
N SER A 180 14.58 -14.69 4.12
CA SER A 180 13.60 -13.69 4.51
C SER A 180 12.39 -14.29 5.22
N ALA A 181 11.99 -15.50 4.80
CA ALA A 181 10.90 -16.22 5.44
C ALA A 181 11.26 -16.65 6.86
N ARG A 182 12.45 -17.23 7.06
CA ARG A 182 12.94 -17.62 8.41
C ARG A 182 13.10 -16.44 9.34
N TRP A 183 13.57 -15.31 8.79
CA TRP A 183 13.72 -14.10 9.57
C TRP A 183 12.33 -13.60 10.02
N LEU A 184 11.40 -13.38 9.08
CA LEU A 184 10.10 -12.79 9.38
C LEU A 184 9.20 -13.72 10.20
N SER A 185 9.16 -15.03 9.90
CA SER A 185 8.40 -16.02 10.67
C SER A 185 8.81 -15.99 12.15
N SER A 186 10.12 -15.92 12.42
CA SER A 186 10.63 -15.88 13.78
C SER A 186 10.30 -14.55 14.48
N LEU A 187 10.31 -13.42 13.76
CA LEU A 187 9.88 -12.12 14.28
C LEU A 187 8.40 -12.12 14.64
N MET A 188 7.54 -12.66 13.78
CA MET A 188 6.12 -12.83 14.09
C MET A 188 5.92 -13.67 15.36
N ALA A 189 6.78 -14.66 15.57
CA ALA A 189 6.75 -15.52 16.75
C ALA A 189 7.34 -14.87 18.02
N SER A 190 7.84 -13.64 17.97
CA SER A 190 8.47 -12.94 19.09
C SER A 190 7.67 -11.70 19.53
N GLU A 191 7.74 -11.39 20.82
CA GLU A 191 7.16 -10.16 21.39
C GLU A 191 7.87 -8.90 20.87
N ASN A 192 9.08 -9.01 20.31
CA ASN A 192 9.78 -7.87 19.71
C ASN A 192 8.94 -7.14 18.66
N LEU A 193 8.10 -7.87 17.91
CA LEU A 193 7.21 -7.27 16.91
C LEU A 193 6.08 -6.44 17.53
N GLU A 194 5.65 -6.74 18.76
CA GLU A 194 4.56 -6.03 19.44
C GLU A 194 4.90 -4.56 19.67
N THR A 195 6.15 -4.28 20.01
CA THR A 195 6.66 -2.94 20.31
C THR A 195 7.48 -2.32 19.18
N MET A 196 7.70 -3.04 18.07
CA MET A 196 8.50 -2.55 16.96
C MET A 196 7.83 -1.31 16.30
N PRO A 197 8.53 -0.17 16.20
CA PRO A 197 7.98 0.99 15.49
C PRO A 197 7.83 0.73 13.99
N LEU A 198 6.87 1.39 13.35
CA LEU A 198 6.62 1.23 11.91
C LEU A 198 7.86 1.53 11.05
N ARG A 199 8.62 2.58 11.39
CA ARG A 199 9.86 2.94 10.67
C ARG A 199 10.88 1.80 10.68
N GLU A 200 11.08 1.19 11.84
CA GLU A 200 12.01 0.06 12.00
C GLU A 200 11.52 -1.15 11.20
N PHE A 201 10.21 -1.47 11.31
CA PHE A 201 9.60 -2.55 10.55
C PHE A 201 9.72 -2.34 9.04
N VAL A 202 9.50 -1.13 8.53
CA VAL A 202 9.68 -0.81 7.11
C VAL A 202 11.13 -1.01 6.68
N GLY A 203 12.09 -0.50 7.45
CA GLY A 203 13.52 -0.68 7.15
C GLY A 203 13.94 -2.14 7.14
N LEU A 204 13.39 -2.95 8.05
CA LEU A 204 13.57 -4.39 8.05
C LEU A 204 12.96 -5.05 6.80
N MET A 205 11.72 -4.74 6.44
CA MET A 205 11.07 -5.34 5.27
C MET A 205 11.84 -5.04 3.98
N GLN A 206 12.48 -3.86 3.88
CA GLN A 206 13.41 -3.53 2.81
C GLN A 206 14.66 -4.42 2.81
N GLN A 207 15.26 -4.67 3.98
CA GLN A 207 16.42 -5.56 4.12
C GLN A 207 16.08 -7.02 3.81
N LEU A 208 14.83 -7.43 4.05
CA LEU A 208 14.28 -8.74 3.70
C LEU A 208 13.78 -8.81 2.25
N GLU A 209 14.10 -7.80 1.43
CA GLU A 209 13.79 -7.75 0.00
C GLU A 209 12.29 -7.85 -0.33
N PHE A 210 11.41 -7.42 0.59
CA PHE A 210 10.01 -7.23 0.25
C PHE A 210 9.87 -6.04 -0.69
N THR A 211 9.00 -6.16 -1.68
CA THR A 211 8.83 -5.15 -2.73
C THR A 211 7.78 -4.10 -2.39
N ALA A 212 6.82 -4.45 -1.54
CA ALA A 212 5.73 -3.55 -1.18
C ALA A 212 5.16 -3.84 0.20
N LEU A 213 4.59 -2.82 0.83
CA LEU A 213 3.88 -2.94 2.10
C LEU A 213 2.67 -2.02 2.14
N GLN A 214 1.54 -2.51 2.68
CA GLN A 214 0.39 -1.65 2.91
C GLN A 214 0.61 -0.82 4.17
N ILE A 215 0.65 0.51 4.00
CA ILE A 215 0.83 1.48 5.08
C ILE A 215 -0.25 2.55 4.93
N GLN A 216 -1.00 2.84 6.00
CA GLN A 216 -2.08 3.84 6.00
C GLN A 216 -3.06 3.65 4.82
N ASN A 217 -3.43 2.39 4.57
CA ASN A 217 -4.32 1.94 3.49
C ASN A 217 -3.82 2.19 2.05
N VAL A 218 -2.51 2.35 1.87
CA VAL A 218 -1.87 2.50 0.55
C VAL A 218 -0.76 1.46 0.40
N LEU A 219 -0.63 0.86 -0.78
CA LEU A 219 0.47 -0.04 -1.10
C LEU A 219 1.73 0.77 -1.45
N VAL A 220 2.63 0.89 -0.48
CA VAL A 220 3.89 1.61 -0.58
C VAL A 220 4.94 0.71 -1.22
N ASP A 221 5.69 1.28 -2.16
CA ASP A 221 6.83 0.59 -2.79
C ASP A 221 8.03 0.65 -1.84
N LEU A 222 8.57 -0.51 -1.48
CA LEU A 222 9.69 -0.62 -0.54
C LEU A 222 11.05 -0.51 -1.23
N ASN A 223 11.11 -0.56 -2.56
CA ASN A 223 12.35 -0.41 -3.33
C ASN A 223 12.33 0.87 -4.16
N PRO A 224 12.18 2.07 -3.54
CA PRO A 224 12.10 3.31 -4.27
C PRO A 224 13.36 3.61 -5.07
N ARG A 225 13.14 4.32 -6.18
CA ARG A 225 14.21 5.11 -6.79
C ARG A 225 14.74 6.16 -5.80
N PRO A 226 16.01 6.58 -5.90
CA PRO A 226 16.61 7.53 -4.96
C PRO A 226 15.85 8.87 -4.79
N ASP A 227 15.06 9.28 -5.79
CA ASP A 227 14.25 10.50 -5.77
C ASP A 227 12.89 10.36 -5.06
N ALA A 228 12.56 9.16 -4.56
CA ALA A 228 11.27 8.82 -3.98
C ALA A 228 11.42 8.19 -2.59
N ALA A 229 12.17 8.84 -1.69
CA ALA A 229 12.42 8.34 -0.34
C ALA A 229 11.13 8.15 0.48
N ILE A 230 11.16 7.15 1.36
CA ILE A 230 10.17 6.94 2.41
C ILE A 230 10.57 7.83 3.60
N GLU A 231 9.68 8.73 4.01
CA GLU A 231 9.88 9.60 5.16
C GLU A 231 8.75 9.40 6.18
N PHE A 232 9.07 9.58 7.46
CA PHE A 232 8.12 9.47 8.55
C PHE A 232 8.10 10.74 9.40
N TYR A 233 6.94 11.06 9.99
CA TYR A 233 6.82 12.15 10.98
C TYR A 233 7.50 11.79 12.30
N ASN A 234 7.28 10.56 12.76
CA ASN A 234 7.86 9.94 13.94
C ASN A 234 8.11 8.45 13.62
N ASP A 235 8.24 7.58 14.60
CA ASP A 235 8.52 6.17 14.30
C ASP A 235 7.29 5.34 13.90
N ASP A 236 6.07 5.91 13.98
CA ASP A 236 4.80 5.20 13.76
C ASP A 236 3.98 5.70 12.56
N PHE A 237 4.25 6.91 12.04
CA PHE A 237 3.43 7.54 11.00
C PHE A 237 4.22 7.88 9.75
N LEU A 238 3.79 7.32 8.62
CA LEU A 238 4.35 7.59 7.30
C LEU A 238 3.97 9.00 6.86
N LYS A 239 4.96 9.84 6.58
CA LYS A 239 4.79 11.21 6.07
C LYS A 239 4.66 11.22 4.56
N THR A 240 5.58 10.56 3.85
CA THR A 240 5.55 10.48 2.39
C THR A 240 6.25 9.21 1.94
N GLY A 241 5.83 8.66 0.81
CA GLY A 241 6.46 7.48 0.23
C GLY A 241 6.06 7.26 -1.23
N PRO A 242 6.84 6.46 -1.97
CA PRO A 242 6.47 5.98 -3.29
C PRO A 242 5.26 5.04 -3.16
N VAL A 243 4.46 4.92 -4.21
CA VAL A 243 3.37 3.93 -4.25
C VAL A 243 3.55 2.98 -5.40
N VAL A 244 3.21 1.71 -5.18
CA VAL A 244 3.11 0.75 -6.26
C VAL A 244 2.09 1.27 -7.26
N LYS A 245 2.48 1.31 -8.53
CA LYS A 245 1.62 1.82 -9.60
C LYS A 245 0.31 1.03 -9.63
N GLY A 246 -0.82 1.73 -9.52
CA GLY A 246 -2.14 1.10 -9.48
C GLY A 246 -2.66 0.81 -8.07
N SER A 247 -1.92 1.17 -7.01
CA SER A 247 -2.40 1.06 -5.62
C SER A 247 -3.77 1.69 -5.48
N LEU A 248 -4.66 0.99 -4.77
CA LEU A 248 -6.02 1.46 -4.51
C LEU A 248 -6.06 2.21 -3.17
N TYR A 249 -6.89 3.24 -3.08
CA TYR A 249 -7.17 3.93 -1.82
C TYR A 249 -8.65 4.31 -1.74
N HIS A 250 -9.33 3.87 -0.70
CA HIS A 250 -10.74 4.14 -0.47
C HIS A 250 -10.91 5.46 0.29
N HIS A 251 -11.54 6.44 -0.33
CA HIS A 251 -11.80 7.74 0.28
C HIS A 251 -13.30 8.05 0.28
N PRO A 252 -13.90 8.53 1.39
CA PRO A 252 -15.35 8.67 1.53
C PRO A 252 -15.99 9.65 0.54
N SER A 253 -15.23 10.66 0.09
CA SER A 253 -15.70 11.64 -0.90
C SER A 253 -15.71 11.15 -2.35
N PHE A 254 -15.31 9.90 -2.62
CA PHE A 254 -15.24 9.35 -3.98
C PHE A 254 -16.18 8.14 -4.12
N PHE A 255 -16.76 7.96 -5.31
CA PHE A 255 -17.60 6.80 -5.61
C PHE A 255 -16.79 5.52 -5.78
N ASP A 256 -15.62 5.64 -6.40
CA ASP A 256 -14.71 4.54 -6.68
C ASP A 256 -13.40 4.72 -5.89
N PRO A 257 -12.67 3.62 -5.61
CA PRO A 257 -11.33 3.73 -5.05
C PRO A 257 -10.41 4.57 -5.96
N LEU A 258 -9.63 5.44 -5.35
CA LEU A 258 -8.58 6.18 -6.05
C LEU A 258 -7.51 5.20 -6.51
N VAL A 259 -7.10 5.30 -7.77
CA VAL A 259 -5.97 4.52 -8.31
C VAL A 259 -4.76 5.43 -8.34
N LEU A 260 -3.74 5.10 -7.56
CA LEU A 260 -2.62 5.97 -7.25
C LEU A 260 -1.39 5.64 -8.09
N ARG A 261 -0.52 6.64 -8.27
CA ARG A 261 0.80 6.48 -8.88
C ARG A 261 1.84 7.42 -8.27
N HIS A 262 3.10 7.09 -8.52
CA HIS A 262 4.27 7.86 -8.12
C HIS A 262 4.44 7.94 -6.60
N LYS A 263 3.76 8.88 -5.91
CA LYS A 263 3.96 9.14 -4.49
C LYS A 263 2.69 9.61 -3.79
N VAL A 264 2.64 9.34 -2.49
CA VAL A 264 1.64 9.86 -1.56
C VAL A 264 2.30 10.65 -0.44
N THR A 265 1.57 11.62 0.10
CA THR A 265 1.93 12.33 1.32
C THR A 265 0.74 12.29 2.25
N PHE A 266 0.98 12.19 3.54
CA PHE A 266 -0.03 12.17 4.60
C PHE A 266 0.16 13.37 5.51
N HIS A 267 -0.88 13.71 6.26
CA HIS A 267 -0.82 14.63 7.39
C HIS A 267 -0.28 13.88 8.62
N ASP A 268 0.08 14.61 9.67
CA ASP A 268 0.59 14.06 10.94
C ASP A 268 -0.43 13.19 11.69
N ASN A 269 -1.72 13.34 11.38
CA ASN A 269 -2.81 12.49 11.87
C ASN A 269 -3.02 11.21 11.04
N GLY A 270 -2.14 10.91 10.08
CA GLY A 270 -2.19 9.72 9.23
C GLY A 270 -3.19 9.77 8.07
N HIS A 271 -3.97 10.85 7.94
CA HIS A 271 -4.86 11.03 6.80
C HIS A 271 -4.09 11.39 5.52
N LEU A 272 -4.58 10.94 4.37
CA LEU A 272 -3.99 11.26 3.08
C LEU A 272 -4.02 12.78 2.86
N ALA A 273 -2.88 13.38 2.50
CA ALA A 273 -2.74 14.81 2.26
C ALA A 273 -2.60 15.13 0.77
N ILE A 274 -1.77 14.37 0.05
CA ILE A 274 -1.48 14.58 -1.37
C ILE A 274 -1.35 13.24 -2.05
N THR A 275 -1.96 13.11 -3.23
CA THR A 275 -1.76 11.95 -4.10
C THR A 275 -1.79 12.35 -5.58
N ILE A 276 -1.31 11.46 -6.45
CA ILE A 276 -1.42 11.60 -7.91
C ILE A 276 -2.23 10.42 -8.43
N LEU A 277 -3.30 10.73 -9.16
CA LEU A 277 -4.17 9.73 -9.77
C LEU A 277 -3.52 9.14 -11.03
N GLU A 278 -3.59 7.82 -11.18
CA GLU A 278 -3.23 7.08 -12.40
C GLU A 278 -4.33 7.19 -13.46
N LYS A 279 -5.60 7.12 -13.03
CA LYS A 279 -6.78 7.19 -13.89
C LYS A 279 -7.80 8.20 -13.36
N PRO A 280 -8.73 8.70 -14.19
CA PRO A 280 -9.82 9.57 -13.73
C PRO A 280 -10.58 8.95 -12.55
N ALA A 281 -10.97 9.78 -11.59
CA ALA A 281 -11.77 9.38 -10.42
C ALA A 281 -13.07 10.20 -10.34
N THR A 282 -14.10 9.64 -9.70
CA THR A 282 -15.41 10.28 -9.57
C THR A 282 -15.59 10.84 -8.17
N PHE A 283 -15.51 12.17 -8.05
CA PHE A 283 -15.64 12.93 -6.81
C PHE A 283 -17.10 13.32 -6.55
N ARG A 284 -17.57 13.12 -5.31
CA ARG A 284 -18.89 13.56 -4.86
C ARG A 284 -18.79 14.93 -4.20
N TRP A 285 -19.48 15.92 -4.75
CA TRP A 285 -19.52 17.26 -4.17
C TRP A 285 -20.87 17.92 -4.37
N SER A 286 -21.47 18.40 -3.28
CA SER A 286 -22.78 19.08 -3.30
C SER A 286 -23.88 18.26 -4.02
N GLY A 287 -23.88 16.93 -3.85
CA GLY A 287 -24.80 16.02 -4.53
C GLY A 287 -24.45 15.72 -6.00
N LEU A 288 -23.42 16.36 -6.54
CA LEU A 288 -22.95 16.15 -7.92
C LEU A 288 -21.88 15.08 -7.99
N SER A 289 -21.78 14.49 -9.18
CA SER A 289 -20.74 13.54 -9.57
C SER A 289 -19.79 14.21 -10.55
N ILE A 290 -18.55 14.44 -10.12
CA ILE A 290 -17.54 15.17 -10.86
C ILE A 290 -16.39 14.24 -11.26
N LYS A 291 -16.12 14.15 -12.57
CA LYS A 291 -14.99 13.38 -13.09
C LYS A 291 -13.68 14.18 -13.03
N LEU A 292 -12.78 13.76 -12.15
CA LEU A 292 -11.45 14.35 -11.99
C LEU A 292 -10.48 13.88 -13.07
N ALA A 293 -9.51 14.74 -13.38
CA ALA A 293 -8.35 14.43 -14.19
C ALA A 293 -7.37 13.51 -13.44
N PRO A 294 -6.60 12.66 -14.16
CA PRO A 294 -5.56 11.80 -13.58
C PRO A 294 -4.32 12.61 -13.15
N GLN A 295 -4.54 13.54 -12.22
CA GLN A 295 -3.58 14.52 -11.75
C GLN A 295 -3.50 14.53 -10.21
N ARG A 296 -2.81 15.52 -9.67
CA ARG A 296 -2.67 15.76 -8.24
C ARG A 296 -4.03 16.08 -7.60
N VAL A 297 -4.30 15.41 -6.48
CA VAL A 297 -5.40 15.74 -5.56
C VAL A 297 -4.79 16.05 -4.20
N GLU A 298 -5.26 17.11 -3.56
CA GLU A 298 -4.89 17.44 -2.19
C GLU A 298 -6.10 17.36 -1.28
N PHE A 299 -5.84 17.08 -0.01
CA PHE A 299 -6.82 16.94 1.05
C PHE A 299 -6.40 17.79 2.25
N HIS A 300 -7.39 18.29 2.98
CA HIS A 300 -7.23 18.90 4.28
C HIS A 300 -7.03 17.83 5.37
N PRO A 301 -6.53 18.19 6.57
CA PRO A 301 -6.38 17.24 7.68
C PRO A 301 -7.67 16.52 8.09
N ASN A 302 -8.84 17.11 7.82
CA ASN A 302 -10.16 16.52 8.06
C ASN A 302 -10.66 15.62 6.92
N GLN A 303 -9.80 15.26 5.96
CA GLN A 303 -10.10 14.47 4.75
C GLN A 303 -11.03 15.14 3.73
N SER A 304 -11.44 16.39 3.93
CA SER A 304 -12.12 17.12 2.85
C SER A 304 -11.14 17.38 1.70
N VAL A 305 -11.63 17.33 0.46
CA VAL A 305 -10.81 17.64 -0.72
C VAL A 305 -10.41 19.10 -0.65
N LYS A 306 -9.12 19.41 -0.76
CA LYS A 306 -8.57 20.76 -0.78
C LYS A 306 -8.35 21.27 -2.19
N LEU A 307 -7.81 20.42 -3.07
CA LEU A 307 -7.50 20.74 -4.46
C LEU A 307 -7.86 19.55 -5.34
N ALA A 308 -8.57 19.81 -6.44
CA ALA A 308 -8.84 18.83 -7.48
C ALA A 308 -8.75 19.47 -8.87
N VAL A 309 -8.55 18.65 -9.89
CA VAL A 309 -8.56 19.08 -11.30
C VAL A 309 -9.64 18.31 -12.03
N ILE A 310 -10.50 19.00 -12.78
CA ILE A 310 -11.57 18.37 -13.57
C ILE A 310 -11.16 18.22 -15.03
N ASN A 311 -11.56 17.11 -15.66
CA ASN A 311 -11.18 16.77 -17.04
C ASN A 311 -11.93 17.59 -18.10
N SER A 312 -13.12 18.06 -17.77
CA SER A 312 -14.00 18.76 -18.69
C SER A 312 -14.80 19.79 -17.92
N PRO A 313 -15.17 20.91 -18.56
CA PRO A 313 -16.02 21.90 -17.90
C PRO A 313 -17.34 21.27 -17.44
N ILE A 314 -17.81 21.69 -16.27
CA ILE A 314 -19.07 21.22 -15.68
C ILE A 314 -19.96 22.41 -15.37
N GLN A 315 -21.24 22.27 -15.66
CA GLN A 315 -22.26 23.23 -15.25
C GLN A 315 -22.76 22.85 -13.86
N VAL A 316 -22.73 23.81 -12.94
CA VAL A 316 -23.09 23.62 -11.54
C VAL A 316 -24.00 24.75 -11.09
N GLN A 317 -25.16 24.39 -10.55
CA GLN A 317 -26.01 25.34 -9.86
C GLN A 317 -25.62 25.38 -8.37
N LEU A 318 -25.07 26.50 -7.89
CA LEU A 318 -24.84 26.74 -6.46
C LEU A 318 -25.69 27.92 -6.02
N GLN A 319 -26.74 27.71 -5.22
CA GLN A 319 -27.61 28.82 -4.75
C GLN A 319 -28.02 29.75 -5.91
N GLN A 320 -27.50 30.98 -5.94
CA GLN A 320 -27.72 32.04 -6.94
C GLN A 320 -26.75 32.03 -8.14
N TRP A 321 -25.98 30.96 -8.30
CA TRP A 321 -24.96 30.81 -9.33
C TRP A 321 -25.31 29.72 -10.32
N GLU A 322 -25.12 30.02 -11.61
CA GLU A 322 -24.94 29.02 -12.66
C GLU A 322 -23.46 29.08 -13.08
N LEU A 323 -22.66 28.11 -12.61
CA LEU A 323 -21.20 28.07 -12.76
C LEU A 323 -20.76 27.06 -13.82
N ASN A 324 -20.00 27.53 -14.81
CA ASN A 324 -19.26 26.68 -15.75
C ASN A 324 -17.81 26.51 -15.28
N LEU A 325 -17.61 25.58 -14.35
CA LEU A 325 -16.32 25.31 -13.71
C LEU A 325 -15.39 24.58 -14.68
N ALA A 326 -14.10 24.90 -14.70
CA ALA A 326 -13.09 24.23 -15.52
C ALA A 326 -11.73 24.15 -14.80
N GLY A 327 -10.93 23.12 -15.07
CA GLY A 327 -9.56 23.04 -14.58
C GLY A 327 -9.44 22.84 -13.06
N HIS A 328 -8.70 23.73 -12.37
CA HIS A 328 -8.42 23.60 -10.94
C HIS A 328 -9.57 24.12 -10.08
N LEU A 329 -9.96 23.32 -9.10
CA LEU A 329 -10.92 23.64 -8.05
C LEU A 329 -10.22 23.55 -6.69
N GLN A 330 -10.34 24.59 -5.87
CA GLN A 330 -9.91 24.59 -4.48
C GLN A 330 -11.12 24.73 -3.56
N PHE A 331 -11.05 24.08 -2.40
CA PHE A 331 -12.13 24.07 -1.42
C PHE A 331 -11.59 24.42 -0.03
N TYR A 332 -12.47 24.99 0.78
CA TYR A 332 -12.26 25.14 2.22
C TYR A 332 -12.33 23.80 2.94
N GLU A 333 -11.86 23.77 4.20
CA GLU A 333 -12.02 22.58 5.06
C GLU A 333 -13.49 22.20 5.28
N SER A 334 -14.41 23.15 5.15
CA SER A 334 -15.86 22.87 5.19
C SER A 334 -16.38 22.11 3.97
N GLY A 335 -15.55 21.93 2.93
CA GLY A 335 -15.94 21.36 1.63
C GLY A 335 -16.58 22.36 0.66
N ASN A 336 -16.76 23.62 1.08
CA ASN A 336 -17.27 24.68 0.21
C ASN A 336 -16.21 25.11 -0.81
N LEU A 337 -16.65 25.44 -2.03
CA LEU A 337 -15.75 25.93 -3.07
C LEU A 337 -15.11 27.25 -2.61
N HIS A 338 -13.79 27.34 -2.71
CA HIS A 338 -12.99 28.52 -2.37
C HIS A 338 -12.51 29.24 -3.62
N LEU A 339 -11.95 28.49 -4.57
CA LEU A 339 -11.40 29.04 -5.80
C LEU A 339 -11.71 28.11 -6.97
N ALA A 340 -12.16 28.67 -8.09
CA ALA A 340 -12.33 27.95 -9.33
C ALA A 340 -11.80 28.76 -10.50
N ARG A 341 -11.25 28.04 -11.49
CA ARG A 341 -11.20 28.55 -12.84
C ARG A 341 -12.55 28.34 -13.51
N ILE A 342 -13.05 29.38 -14.17
CA ILE A 342 -14.32 29.36 -14.88
C ILE A 342 -14.10 29.79 -16.33
N ASN A 343 -14.93 29.28 -17.24
CA ASN A 343 -14.91 29.73 -18.64
C ASN A 343 -15.70 31.04 -18.76
N LEU A 344 -16.98 30.96 -19.12
CA LEU A 344 -17.92 32.06 -19.10
C LEU A 344 -19.10 31.61 -18.26
N THR A 345 -19.52 32.44 -17.32
CA THR A 345 -20.63 32.11 -16.43
C THR A 345 -21.47 33.32 -16.08
N HIS A 346 -22.69 33.06 -15.62
CA HIS A 346 -23.64 34.08 -15.19
C HIS A 346 -23.84 34.04 -13.68
N TRP A 347 -23.80 35.21 -13.05
CA TRP A 347 -24.15 35.39 -11.66
C TRP A 347 -25.46 36.15 -11.55
N HIS A 348 -26.46 35.55 -10.90
CA HIS A 348 -27.69 36.25 -10.55
C HIS A 348 -27.49 37.00 -9.24
N SER A 349 -26.92 38.20 -9.33
CA SER A 349 -26.73 39.07 -8.17
C SER A 349 -28.04 39.81 -7.81
N PRO A 350 -28.16 40.37 -6.59
CA PRO A 350 -29.24 41.30 -6.24
C PRO A 350 -29.32 42.53 -7.17
N TYR A 351 -28.28 42.80 -7.94
CA TYR A 351 -28.16 43.95 -8.85
C TYR A 351 -28.39 43.57 -10.32
N GLY A 352 -28.75 42.31 -10.59
CA GLY A 352 -28.98 41.78 -11.94
C GLY A 352 -27.98 40.71 -12.37
N LEU A 353 -28.08 40.33 -13.63
CA LEU A 353 -27.25 39.29 -14.25
C LEU A 353 -25.86 39.85 -14.58
N ILE A 354 -24.81 39.27 -14.00
CA ILE A 354 -23.42 39.69 -14.22
C ILE A 354 -22.67 38.55 -14.92
N ARG A 355 -21.95 38.88 -15.99
CA ARG A 355 -21.12 37.92 -16.73
C ARG A 355 -19.69 37.97 -16.22
N ILE A 356 -19.17 36.80 -15.80
CA ILE A 356 -17.83 36.67 -15.24
C ILE A 356 -17.03 35.55 -15.93
N THR A 357 -15.70 35.64 -15.87
CA THR A 357 -14.77 34.74 -16.58
C THR A 357 -13.49 34.49 -15.80
N HIS A 358 -12.72 33.49 -16.24
CA HIS A 358 -11.38 33.09 -15.78
C HIS A 358 -11.27 32.65 -14.33
N HIS A 359 -11.50 33.54 -13.37
CA HIS A 359 -11.24 33.32 -11.95
C HIS A 359 -12.49 33.67 -11.14
N LEU A 360 -12.87 32.77 -10.24
CA LEU A 360 -13.89 33.00 -9.23
C LEU A 360 -13.35 32.57 -7.87
N GLN A 361 -13.32 33.50 -6.93
CA GLN A 361 -13.04 33.24 -5.53
C GLN A 361 -14.31 33.48 -4.72
N LEU A 362 -14.63 32.55 -3.83
CA LEU A 362 -15.78 32.62 -2.93
C LEU A 362 -15.30 32.72 -1.48
N TYR A 363 -16.15 33.28 -0.62
CA TYR A 363 -16.05 33.19 0.82
C TYR A 363 -16.54 31.81 1.33
N PRO A 364 -16.26 31.43 2.59
CA PRO A 364 -16.75 30.17 3.15
C PRO A 364 -18.27 30.01 3.14
N ASN A 365 -19.02 31.11 3.14
CA ASN A 365 -20.49 31.10 3.04
C ASN A 365 -21.01 30.93 1.60
N GLY A 366 -20.14 30.90 0.58
CA GLY A 366 -20.50 30.78 -0.84
C GLY A 366 -20.70 32.11 -1.57
N GLU A 367 -20.59 33.24 -0.86
CA GLU A 367 -20.69 34.57 -1.49
C GLU A 367 -19.42 34.91 -2.29
N PRO A 368 -19.52 35.71 -3.36
CA PRO A 368 -18.36 36.06 -4.17
C PRO A 368 -17.40 36.95 -3.39
N LYS A 369 -16.12 36.62 -3.45
CA LYS A 369 -15.03 37.42 -2.94
C LYS A 369 -14.28 38.15 -4.03
N SER A 370 -13.97 37.47 -5.13
CA SER A 370 -13.36 38.12 -6.30
C SER A 370 -13.67 37.39 -7.60
N PHE A 371 -13.77 38.15 -8.70
CA PHE A 371 -14.00 37.61 -10.04
C PHE A 371 -13.58 38.60 -11.12
N GLN A 372 -13.39 38.13 -12.36
CA GLN A 372 -13.14 39.00 -13.51
C GLN A 372 -14.43 39.26 -14.31
N LEU A 373 -14.72 40.53 -14.59
CA LEU A 373 -15.86 40.93 -15.41
C LEU A 373 -15.64 40.63 -16.89
N VAL A 374 -16.72 40.27 -17.59
CA VAL A 374 -16.73 40.18 -19.05
C VAL A 374 -17.15 41.51 -19.67
N ASP A 375 -18.20 42.12 -19.12
CA ASP A 375 -18.82 43.34 -19.65
C ASP A 375 -18.69 44.50 -18.65
N ASP A 376 -18.86 45.73 -19.14
CA ASP A 376 -18.98 46.91 -18.28
C ASP A 376 -20.17 46.75 -17.33
N THR A 377 -19.96 46.87 -16.03
CA THR A 377 -20.97 46.53 -15.01
C THR A 377 -21.03 47.59 -13.91
N SER A 378 -22.25 48.02 -13.56
CA SER A 378 -22.50 48.95 -12.46
C SER A 378 -22.68 48.18 -11.15
N LEU A 379 -21.83 48.41 -10.15
CA LEU A 379 -21.85 47.71 -8.86
C LEU A 379 -21.81 48.69 -7.69
N PRO A 380 -22.44 48.37 -6.55
CA PRO A 380 -22.40 49.22 -5.36
C PRO A 380 -21.08 49.07 -4.62
N THR A 381 -20.59 50.20 -4.13
CA THR A 381 -19.40 50.31 -3.29
C THR A 381 -19.77 50.18 -1.82
N GLU A 382 -18.79 50.06 -0.94
CA GLU A 382 -19.03 50.05 0.52
C GLU A 382 -19.84 51.25 1.01
N THR A 383 -19.61 52.43 0.41
CA THR A 383 -20.33 53.68 0.70
C THR A 383 -21.77 53.71 0.20
N GLY A 384 -22.21 52.71 -0.57
CA GLY A 384 -23.55 52.64 -1.16
C GLY A 384 -23.70 53.37 -2.50
N SER A 385 -22.67 54.10 -2.97
CA SER A 385 -22.63 54.64 -4.33
C SER A 385 -22.43 53.54 -5.36
N PHE A 386 -22.94 53.72 -6.58
CA PHE A 386 -22.69 52.82 -7.70
C PHE A 386 -21.57 53.35 -8.58
N LEU A 387 -20.64 52.47 -8.95
CA LEU A 387 -19.57 52.75 -9.91
C LEU A 387 -19.66 51.78 -11.09
N VAL A 388 -19.31 52.27 -12.30
CA VAL A 388 -19.22 51.45 -13.51
C VAL A 388 -17.80 50.92 -13.64
N PHE A 389 -17.65 49.61 -13.57
CA PHE A 389 -16.41 48.89 -13.76
C PHE A 389 -16.31 48.39 -15.19
N LYS A 390 -15.11 48.42 -15.76
CA LYS A 390 -14.86 48.02 -17.15
C LYS A 390 -14.74 46.50 -17.29
N GLY A 391 -15.20 45.98 -18.42
CA GLY A 391 -14.94 44.59 -18.81
C GLY A 391 -13.44 44.25 -18.72
N GLY A 392 -13.12 43.06 -18.22
CA GLY A 392 -11.75 42.60 -17.98
C GLY A 392 -11.16 43.00 -16.62
N GLN A 393 -11.79 43.90 -15.86
CA GLN A 393 -11.34 44.23 -14.50
C GLN A 393 -11.62 43.08 -13.52
N ILE A 394 -10.71 42.91 -12.55
CA ILE A 394 -10.91 42.02 -11.40
C ILE A 394 -11.61 42.83 -10.30
N ILE A 395 -12.75 42.35 -9.87
CA ILE A 395 -13.55 42.95 -8.80
C ILE A 395 -13.29 42.19 -7.51
N GLN A 396 -13.14 42.92 -6.41
CA GLN A 396 -13.12 42.36 -5.06
C GLN A 396 -14.35 42.86 -4.31
N LEU A 397 -15.06 41.94 -3.67
CA LEU A 397 -16.24 42.21 -2.86
C LEU A 397 -15.95 41.89 -1.39
N ASN A 398 -16.61 42.58 -0.47
CA ASN A 398 -16.71 42.16 0.91
C ASN A 398 -17.78 41.06 1.07
N ASP A 399 -17.94 40.54 2.29
CA ASP A 399 -18.91 39.48 2.61
C ASP A 399 -20.38 39.92 2.48
N ALA A 400 -20.64 41.24 2.41
CA ALA A 400 -21.94 41.83 2.10
C ALA A 400 -22.17 42.07 0.60
N GLY A 401 -21.26 41.61 -0.27
CA GLY A 401 -21.39 41.72 -1.72
C GLY A 401 -21.14 43.13 -2.29
N LYS A 402 -20.52 44.02 -1.52
CA LYS A 402 -20.16 45.38 -1.97
C LYS A 402 -18.72 45.46 -2.43
N VAL A 403 -18.45 46.27 -3.46
CA VAL A 403 -17.11 46.44 -4.01
C VAL A 403 -16.20 47.13 -3.01
N ILE A 404 -15.09 46.47 -2.67
CA ILE A 404 -13.97 47.04 -1.93
C ILE A 404 -13.15 47.82 -2.95
N ILE A 405 -13.26 49.14 -2.95
CA ILE A 405 -12.42 49.98 -3.81
C ILE A 405 -11.03 49.99 -3.18
N ASP A 406 -9.99 49.47 -3.86
CA ASP A 406 -8.62 49.87 -3.54
C ASP A 406 -8.48 51.33 -4.03
N PRO A 407 -8.25 52.31 -3.15
CA PRO A 407 -8.16 53.73 -3.55
C PRO A 407 -6.90 54.07 -4.37
N ARG A 408 -6.32 53.10 -5.09
CA ARG A 408 -5.06 53.23 -5.84
C ARG A 408 -5.23 53.14 -7.34
#